data_AF-A0AB37TMI4-F1
#
_entry.id   AF-A0AB37TMI4-F1
#
_cell.length_a   1.000
_cell.length_b   1.000
_cell.length_c   1.000
_cell.angle_alpha   90.00
_cell.angle_beta   90.00
_cell.angle_gamma   90.00
#
_symmetry.space_group_name_H-M   'P 1'
#
loop_
_entity.id
_entity.type
_entity.pdbx_description
1 polymer ?
#
loop_
_entity_poly.entity_id
_entity_poly.type
_entity_poly.pdbx_seq_one_letter_code
_entity_poly.pdbx_strand_id
1 'polypeptide(L)'
;MPIISAEDKHLTVLNLFTTDTPEKQAKLIEEMTKIVNAAAYEGWMSSTVHSGVDGYGTLNFIQWRSGEDLEKRYAGEEFKHRTLPVFGEITTSIRLMQNEVAHTLTSDALGGKIEIGPDRDDYTVFTLFPVTPEGQDEAVDALGPGQAFLADVPGFRAHVVLKGLRARGLEGSFVISYSQWDSKEAFEVYRDQAPEEQADARKAAVARVRAVVTGEPYLNTYRVVHTRSAGE
;
A
#
# COMPACT_ATOMS: atom_id res chain seq x y z
N MET A 1 -17.07 2.95 -2.63
CA MET A 1 -15.73 3.40 -2.18
C MET A 1 -15.28 2.54 -1.00
N PRO A 2 -14.12 1.88 -1.10
CA PRO A 2 -13.59 1.02 -0.03
C PRO A 2 -13.17 1.81 1.22
N ILE A 3 -13.40 1.20 2.39
CA ILE A 3 -13.02 1.73 3.72
C ILE A 3 -11.98 0.80 4.34
N ILE A 4 -10.98 1.38 5.01
CA ILE A 4 -9.91 0.69 5.73
C ILE A 4 -10.05 1.02 7.22
N SER A 5 -9.99 0.00 8.08
CA SER A 5 -9.96 0.14 9.54
C SER A 5 -9.02 -0.89 10.18
N ALA A 6 -8.42 -0.54 11.32
CA ALA A 6 -7.69 -1.51 12.14
C ALA A 6 -8.60 -2.58 12.77
N GLU A 7 -9.93 -2.36 12.75
CA GLU A 7 -10.93 -3.32 13.22
C GLU A 7 -11.32 -4.35 12.14
N ASP A 8 -10.82 -4.18 10.92
CA ASP A 8 -11.11 -5.04 9.79
C ASP A 8 -10.66 -6.48 10.06
N LYS A 9 -11.54 -7.43 9.78
CA LYS A 9 -11.26 -8.88 9.93
C LYS A 9 -10.97 -9.56 8.60
N HIS A 10 -10.98 -8.80 7.51
CA HIS A 10 -10.66 -9.27 6.18
C HIS A 10 -9.16 -9.12 5.89
N LEU A 11 -8.68 -9.90 4.93
CA LEU A 11 -7.31 -9.84 4.44
C LEU A 11 -7.11 -8.61 3.55
N THR A 12 -6.05 -7.86 3.80
CA THR A 12 -5.62 -6.75 2.94
C THR A 12 -4.48 -7.20 2.04
N VAL A 13 -4.68 -7.17 0.73
CA VAL A 13 -3.71 -7.61 -0.27
C VAL A 13 -3.21 -6.41 -1.07
N LEU A 14 -1.88 -6.23 -1.11
CA LEU A 14 -1.23 -5.22 -1.93
C LEU A 14 -0.43 -5.89 -3.04
N ASN A 15 -0.85 -5.68 -4.29
CA ASN A 15 -0.10 -6.14 -5.46
C ASN A 15 0.72 -4.98 -6.00
N LEU A 16 2.04 -5.05 -5.82
CA LEU A 16 2.99 -4.06 -6.26
C LEU A 16 3.69 -4.54 -7.53
N PHE A 17 3.70 -3.68 -8.55
CA PHE A 17 4.35 -3.91 -9.82
C PHE A 17 5.28 -2.74 -10.14
N THR A 18 6.52 -3.05 -10.53
CA THR A 18 7.44 -2.05 -11.07
C THR A 18 7.63 -2.29 -12.56
N THR A 19 7.91 -1.23 -13.31
CA THR A 19 8.25 -1.32 -14.73
C THR A 19 9.28 -0.25 -15.11
N ASP A 20 9.72 -0.22 -16.36
CA ASP A 20 10.83 0.61 -16.84
C ASP A 20 10.40 1.67 -17.87
N THR A 21 9.16 1.65 -18.36
CA THR A 21 8.65 2.65 -19.31
C THR A 21 7.20 3.10 -19.00
N PRO A 22 6.81 4.33 -19.38
CA PRO A 22 5.44 4.81 -19.18
C PRO A 22 4.40 4.02 -20.00
N GLU A 23 4.76 3.49 -21.17
CA GLU A 23 3.87 2.67 -22.00
C GLU A 23 3.52 1.36 -21.30
N LYS A 24 4.50 0.72 -20.66
CA LYS A 24 4.26 -0.49 -19.86
C LYS A 24 3.43 -0.19 -18.62
N GLN A 25 3.61 0.98 -17.98
CA GLN A 25 2.74 1.41 -16.88
C GLN A 25 1.29 1.61 -17.34
N ALA A 26 1.07 2.28 -18.48
CA ALA A 26 -0.26 2.45 -19.04
C ALA A 26 -0.94 1.10 -19.33
N LYS A 27 -0.17 0.15 -19.89
CA LYS A 27 -0.65 -1.21 -20.15
C LYS A 27 -0.94 -2.00 -18.86
N LEU A 28 -0.12 -1.83 -17.81
CA LEU A 28 -0.40 -2.41 -16.49
C LEU A 28 -1.75 -1.90 -15.94
N ILE A 29 -1.98 -0.59 -15.99
CA ILE A 29 -3.25 0.01 -15.55
C ILE A 29 -4.42 -0.57 -16.35
N GLU A 30 -4.29 -0.66 -17.67
CA GLU A 30 -5.32 -1.24 -18.54
C GLU A 30 -5.67 -2.68 -18.15
N GLU A 31 -4.67 -3.57 -18.02
CA GLU A 31 -4.87 -4.97 -17.68
C GLU A 31 -5.41 -5.16 -16.25
N MET A 32 -4.93 -4.36 -15.29
CA MET A 32 -5.47 -4.36 -13.93
C MET A 32 -6.94 -3.94 -13.90
N THR A 33 -7.30 -2.87 -14.61
CA THR A 33 -8.68 -2.37 -14.67
C THR A 33 -9.61 -3.38 -15.33
N LYS A 34 -9.17 -4.08 -16.39
CA LYS A 34 -9.93 -5.20 -16.99
C LYS A 34 -10.25 -6.28 -15.96
N ILE A 35 -9.25 -6.70 -15.19
CA ILE A 35 -9.43 -7.72 -14.13
C ILE A 35 -10.39 -7.23 -13.05
N VAL A 36 -10.25 -5.98 -12.61
CA VAL A 36 -11.11 -5.39 -11.57
C VAL A 36 -12.57 -5.31 -12.04
N ASN A 37 -12.81 -4.89 -13.28
CA ASN A 37 -14.15 -4.78 -13.85
C ASN A 37 -14.82 -6.13 -14.08
N ALA A 38 -14.04 -7.17 -14.38
CA ALA A 38 -14.53 -8.54 -14.52
C ALA A 38 -14.59 -9.31 -13.19
N ALA A 39 -14.14 -8.73 -12.08
CA ALA A 39 -14.00 -9.45 -10.82
C ALA A 39 -15.37 -9.89 -10.29
N ALA A 40 -15.51 -11.22 -10.16
CA ALA A 40 -16.67 -11.90 -9.59
C ALA A 40 -16.23 -13.07 -8.69
N TYR A 41 -15.04 -12.96 -8.10
CA TYR A 41 -14.45 -14.03 -7.29
C TYR A 41 -15.13 -14.12 -5.93
N GLU A 42 -15.40 -15.34 -5.48
CA GLU A 42 -15.92 -15.56 -4.14
C GLU A 42 -14.97 -14.97 -3.09
N GLY A 43 -15.50 -14.18 -2.16
CA GLY A 43 -14.71 -13.54 -1.11
C GLY A 43 -13.90 -12.32 -1.54
N TRP A 44 -13.87 -11.94 -2.82
CA TRP A 44 -13.34 -10.64 -3.23
C TRP A 44 -14.31 -9.53 -2.78
N MET A 45 -13.78 -8.47 -2.16
CA MET A 45 -14.59 -7.38 -1.60
C MET A 45 -14.40 -6.08 -2.38
N SER A 46 -13.16 -5.73 -2.71
CA SER A 46 -12.86 -4.52 -3.48
C SER A 46 -11.45 -4.55 -4.07
N SER A 47 -11.21 -3.72 -5.09
CA SER A 47 -9.87 -3.41 -5.61
C SER A 47 -9.75 -1.93 -5.90
N THR A 48 -8.61 -1.33 -5.56
CA THR A 48 -8.30 0.08 -5.86
C THR A 48 -6.93 0.18 -6.55
N VAL A 49 -6.94 0.58 -7.81
CA VAL A 49 -5.77 0.65 -8.70
C VAL A 49 -5.11 2.02 -8.57
N HIS A 50 -3.78 2.00 -8.47
CA HIS A 50 -2.93 3.16 -8.32
C HIS A 50 -1.91 3.22 -9.47
N SER A 51 -1.72 4.41 -10.03
CA SER A 51 -0.70 4.73 -11.03
C SER A 51 0.51 5.40 -10.38
N GLY A 52 1.72 4.89 -10.63
CA GLY A 52 2.96 5.48 -10.11
C GLY A 52 3.20 6.89 -10.62
N VAL A 53 3.76 7.75 -9.75
CA VAL A 53 4.08 9.15 -10.04
C VAL A 53 5.60 9.37 -10.09
N ASP A 54 6.33 9.05 -9.01
CA ASP A 54 7.79 9.27 -8.97
C ASP A 54 8.57 8.15 -9.70
N GLY A 55 8.09 6.91 -9.64
CA GLY A 55 8.65 5.77 -10.36
C GLY A 55 7.60 5.04 -11.20
N TYR A 56 8.04 4.43 -12.31
CA TYR A 56 7.14 3.67 -13.17
C TYR A 56 6.67 2.38 -12.50
N GLY A 57 5.37 2.22 -12.37
CA GLY A 57 4.76 1.07 -11.72
C GLY A 57 3.29 1.29 -11.34
N THR A 58 2.72 0.27 -10.71
CA THR A 58 1.32 0.28 -10.26
C THR A 58 1.19 -0.43 -8.94
N LEU A 59 0.20 -0.03 -8.15
CA LEU A 59 -0.18 -0.69 -6.91
C LEU A 59 -1.68 -1.02 -6.95
N ASN A 60 -2.07 -2.22 -6.54
CA ASN A 60 -3.47 -2.55 -6.28
C ASN A 60 -3.67 -2.76 -4.78
N PHE A 61 -4.58 -2.00 -4.17
CA PHE A 61 -5.04 -2.22 -2.81
C PHE A 61 -6.33 -3.03 -2.87
N ILE A 62 -6.32 -4.26 -2.36
CA ILE A 62 -7.40 -5.23 -2.56
C ILE A 62 -7.86 -5.76 -1.21
N GLN A 63 -9.17 -5.86 -1.02
CA GLN A 63 -9.77 -6.46 0.18
C GLN A 63 -10.35 -7.84 -0.17
N TRP A 64 -9.99 -8.83 0.64
CA TRP A 64 -10.45 -10.21 0.52
C TRP A 64 -11.00 -10.69 1.85
N ARG A 65 -12.17 -11.33 1.83
CA ARG A 65 -12.80 -11.91 3.02
C ARG A 65 -11.84 -12.82 3.80
N SER A 66 -11.02 -13.62 3.10
CA SER A 66 -10.06 -14.52 3.72
C SER A 66 -8.88 -14.85 2.81
N GLY A 67 -7.81 -15.39 3.41
CA GLY A 67 -6.70 -15.96 2.64
C GLY A 67 -7.08 -17.21 1.85
N GLU A 68 -8.08 -17.98 2.29
CA GLU A 68 -8.56 -19.16 1.54
C GLU A 68 -9.18 -18.74 0.20
N ASP A 69 -10.02 -17.70 0.23
CA ASP A 69 -10.65 -17.12 -0.97
C ASP A 69 -9.60 -16.60 -1.96
N LEU A 70 -8.55 -15.95 -1.45
CA LEU A 70 -7.43 -15.50 -2.27
C LEU A 70 -6.64 -16.67 -2.90
N GLU A 71 -6.33 -17.72 -2.14
CA GLU A 71 -5.60 -18.87 -2.68
C GLU A 71 -6.43 -19.62 -3.74
N LYS A 72 -7.77 -19.67 -3.62
CA LYS A 72 -8.65 -20.19 -4.69
C LYS A 72 -8.49 -19.40 -5.99
N ARG A 73 -8.43 -18.06 -5.92
CA ARG A 73 -8.11 -17.22 -7.09
C ARG A 73 -6.74 -17.57 -7.66
N TYR A 74 -5.71 -17.70 -6.81
CA TYR A 74 -4.36 -18.04 -7.27
C TYR A 74 -4.23 -19.45 -7.86
N ALA A 75 -5.09 -20.37 -7.45
CA ALA A 75 -5.14 -21.72 -8.00
C ALA A 75 -5.81 -21.78 -9.39
N GLY A 76 -6.61 -20.77 -9.76
CA GLY A 76 -7.34 -20.72 -11.03
C GLY A 76 -6.44 -20.63 -12.26
N GLU A 77 -6.87 -21.30 -13.35
CA GLU A 77 -6.15 -21.38 -14.62
C GLU A 77 -5.91 -20.01 -15.26
N GLU A 78 -6.88 -19.09 -15.17
CA GLU A 78 -6.74 -17.73 -15.70
C GLU A 78 -5.57 -16.99 -15.04
N PHE A 79 -5.44 -17.10 -13.71
CA PHE A 79 -4.36 -16.43 -12.99
C PHE A 79 -2.99 -16.99 -13.38
N LYS A 80 -2.87 -18.32 -13.47
CA LYS A 80 -1.61 -19.02 -13.78
C LYS A 80 -1.17 -18.86 -15.22
N HIS A 81 -2.10 -18.98 -16.17
CA HIS A 81 -1.76 -19.12 -17.59
C HIS A 81 -2.00 -17.85 -18.41
N ARG A 82 -2.69 -16.84 -17.85
CA ARG A 82 -2.91 -15.56 -18.52
C ARG A 82 -2.36 -14.41 -17.72
N THR A 83 -2.82 -14.22 -16.48
CA THR A 83 -2.46 -13.03 -15.69
C THR A 83 -0.97 -12.98 -15.39
N LEU A 84 -0.38 -14.00 -14.76
CA LEU A 84 1.05 -13.95 -14.43
C LEU A 84 1.97 -13.81 -15.65
N PRO A 85 1.78 -14.54 -16.77
CA PRO A 85 2.59 -14.35 -17.97
C PRO A 85 2.50 -12.94 -18.56
N VAL A 86 1.28 -12.40 -18.73
CA VAL A 86 1.09 -11.05 -19.30
C VAL A 86 1.75 -9.99 -18.41
N PHE A 87 1.57 -10.08 -17.10
CA PHE A 87 2.23 -9.15 -16.18
C PHE A 87 3.75 -9.32 -16.17
N GLY A 88 4.27 -10.56 -16.30
CA GLY A 88 5.70 -10.83 -16.38
C GLY A 88 6.40 -10.18 -17.58
N GLU A 89 5.71 -10.03 -18.71
CA GLU A 89 6.28 -9.40 -19.92
C GLU A 89 6.39 -7.87 -19.80
N ILE A 90 5.59 -7.24 -18.95
CA ILE A 90 5.49 -5.78 -18.84
C ILE A 90 5.95 -5.23 -17.49
N THR A 91 6.54 -6.08 -16.64
CA THR A 91 7.05 -5.70 -15.32
C THR A 91 8.53 -6.02 -15.18
N THR A 92 9.21 -5.24 -14.35
CA THR A 92 10.57 -5.54 -13.88
C THR A 92 10.54 -6.29 -12.54
N SER A 93 9.46 -6.14 -11.76
CA SER A 93 9.22 -6.93 -10.56
C SER A 93 7.73 -7.03 -10.22
N ILE A 94 7.37 -8.13 -9.56
CA ILE A 94 6.01 -8.40 -9.07
C ILE A 94 6.10 -8.82 -7.60
N ARG A 95 5.37 -8.14 -6.71
CA ARG A 95 5.23 -8.51 -5.30
C ARG A 95 3.75 -8.57 -4.93
N LEU A 96 3.29 -9.75 -4.52
CA LEU A 96 1.90 -9.98 -4.10
C LEU A 96 1.87 -10.18 -2.58
N MET A 97 1.58 -9.10 -1.85
CA MET A 97 1.76 -9.02 -0.40
C MET A 97 0.42 -9.18 0.31
N GLN A 98 0.35 -10.10 1.27
CA GLN A 98 -0.82 -10.34 2.11
C GLN A 98 -0.55 -9.73 3.49
N ASN A 99 -1.50 -8.95 4.01
CA ASN A 99 -1.31 -8.10 5.17
C ASN A 99 -2.58 -8.06 6.04
N GLU A 100 -2.38 -7.66 7.29
CA GLU A 100 -3.44 -7.16 8.16
C GLU A 100 -3.22 -5.67 8.46
N VAL A 101 -4.30 -4.94 8.76
CA VAL A 101 -4.23 -3.53 9.15
C VAL A 101 -3.84 -3.46 10.62
N ALA A 102 -2.66 -2.92 10.91
CA ALA A 102 -2.15 -2.83 12.27
C ALA A 102 -2.47 -1.49 12.93
N HIS A 103 -2.54 -0.40 12.15
CA HIS A 103 -2.84 0.93 12.66
C HIS A 103 -3.47 1.82 11.59
N THR A 104 -4.33 2.73 12.02
CA THR A 104 -4.88 3.81 11.21
C THR A 104 -4.83 5.14 11.96
N LEU A 105 -4.54 6.22 11.24
CA LEU A 105 -4.51 7.58 11.73
C LEU A 105 -5.14 8.49 10.66
N THR A 106 -5.96 9.44 11.09
CA THR A 106 -6.49 10.52 10.24
C THR A 106 -6.13 11.87 10.84
N SER A 107 -6.19 12.95 10.07
CA SER A 107 -6.00 14.31 10.58
C SER A 107 -6.91 14.63 11.77
N ASP A 108 -8.13 14.10 11.77
CA ASP A 108 -9.17 14.49 12.73
C ASP A 108 -9.32 13.49 13.90
N ALA A 109 -8.78 12.28 13.75
CA ALA A 109 -8.95 11.21 14.74
C ALA A 109 -7.82 10.16 14.73
N LEU A 110 -7.37 9.80 15.93
CA LEU A 110 -6.61 8.57 16.17
C LEU A 110 -7.52 7.35 15.90
N GLY A 111 -7.05 6.37 15.13
CA GLY A 111 -7.85 5.19 14.80
C GLY A 111 -9.01 5.45 13.83
N GLY A 112 -9.02 6.62 13.15
CA GLY A 112 -10.04 6.95 12.16
C GLY A 112 -10.12 5.92 11.02
N LYS A 113 -11.33 5.75 10.47
CA LYS A 113 -11.56 4.95 9.27
C LYS A 113 -11.09 5.73 8.04
N ILE A 114 -10.42 5.06 7.11
CA ILE A 114 -9.78 5.70 5.96
C ILE A 114 -10.47 5.25 4.68
N GLU A 115 -10.87 6.20 3.85
CA GLU A 115 -11.46 5.94 2.54
C GLU A 115 -10.39 6.00 1.44
N ILE A 116 -10.48 5.13 0.44
CA ILE A 116 -9.63 5.19 -0.77
C ILE A 116 -10.50 5.21 -2.03
N GLY A 117 -10.12 6.02 -3.01
CA GLY A 117 -10.70 5.97 -4.34
C GLY A 117 -10.37 7.22 -5.18
N PRO A 118 -10.75 7.22 -6.46
CA PRO A 118 -10.26 8.20 -7.44
C PRO A 118 -10.76 9.62 -7.18
N ASP A 119 -11.99 9.78 -6.68
CA ASP A 119 -12.62 11.10 -6.54
C ASP A 119 -12.08 11.94 -5.36
N ARG A 120 -11.17 11.38 -4.56
CA ARG A 120 -10.58 12.05 -3.39
C ARG A 120 -9.35 12.89 -3.72
N ASP A 121 -8.76 12.68 -4.90
CA ASP A 121 -7.51 13.32 -5.33
C ASP A 121 -6.35 13.19 -4.33
N ASP A 122 -6.34 12.14 -3.50
CA ASP A 122 -5.26 11.89 -2.55
C ASP A 122 -3.94 11.73 -3.30
N TYR A 123 -2.91 12.45 -2.85
CA TYR A 123 -1.54 12.11 -3.19
C TYR A 123 -1.08 10.97 -2.29
N THR A 124 -1.00 9.77 -2.86
CA THR A 124 -0.72 8.56 -2.09
C THR A 124 0.78 8.31 -2.02
N VAL A 125 1.30 8.08 -0.82
CA VAL A 125 2.71 7.73 -0.57
C VAL A 125 2.76 6.33 0.02
N PHE A 126 3.56 5.46 -0.59
CA PHE A 126 3.72 4.07 -0.17
C PHE A 126 5.19 3.75 0.05
N THR A 127 5.47 3.10 1.18
CA THR A 127 6.79 2.55 1.48
C THR A 127 6.66 1.13 2.04
N LEU A 128 7.40 0.21 1.44
CA LEU A 128 7.59 -1.16 1.91
C LEU A 128 8.94 -1.25 2.63
N PHE A 129 8.94 -1.70 3.88
CA PHE A 129 10.13 -1.90 4.70
C PHE A 129 10.37 -3.39 4.95
N PRO A 130 11.42 -4.00 4.36
CA PRO A 130 11.95 -5.27 4.82
C PRO A 130 12.56 -5.08 6.20
N VAL A 131 12.16 -5.90 7.18
CA VAL A 131 12.59 -5.78 8.58
C VAL A 131 13.05 -7.13 9.15
N THR A 132 13.77 -7.10 10.27
CA THR A 132 14.05 -8.33 11.03
C THR A 132 12.75 -8.92 11.56
N PRO A 133 12.65 -10.26 11.65
CA PRO A 133 11.48 -10.90 12.27
C PRO A 133 11.23 -10.39 13.70
N GLU A 134 12.28 -10.21 14.49
CA GLU A 134 12.19 -9.75 15.88
C GLU A 134 11.81 -8.26 15.98
N GLY A 135 12.07 -7.48 14.93
CA GLY A 135 11.82 -6.05 14.85
C GLY A 135 10.50 -5.67 14.17
N GLN A 136 9.70 -6.64 13.71
CA GLN A 136 8.47 -6.35 12.97
C GLN A 136 7.45 -5.56 13.82
N ASP A 137 7.23 -5.98 15.07
CA ASP A 137 6.30 -5.28 15.96
C ASP A 137 6.83 -3.90 16.38
N GLU A 138 8.16 -3.77 16.55
CA GLU A 138 8.81 -2.49 16.81
C GLU A 138 8.63 -1.51 15.62
N ALA A 139 8.75 -2.00 14.39
CA ALA A 139 8.48 -1.20 13.20
C ALA A 139 7.01 -0.79 13.08
N VAL A 140 6.08 -1.69 13.42
CA VAL A 140 4.64 -1.37 13.46
C VAL A 140 4.34 -0.28 14.50
N ASP A 141 4.89 -0.40 15.71
CA ASP A 141 4.70 0.61 16.76
C ASP A 141 5.31 1.96 16.37
N ALA A 142 6.54 1.96 15.85
CA ALA A 142 7.22 3.16 15.43
C ALA A 142 6.51 3.85 14.26
N LEU A 143 5.98 3.10 13.29
CA LEU A 143 5.25 3.67 12.16
C LEU A 143 3.82 4.08 12.52
N GLY A 144 3.16 3.40 13.46
CA GLY A 144 1.77 3.68 13.85
C GLY A 144 1.71 4.69 15.00
N PRO A 145 1.54 4.24 16.26
CA PRO A 145 1.51 5.11 17.44
C PRO A 145 2.67 6.11 17.51
N GLY A 146 3.88 5.70 17.12
CA GLY A 146 5.08 6.56 17.09
C GLY A 146 4.98 7.76 16.14
N GLN A 147 4.02 7.76 15.21
CA GLN A 147 3.77 8.84 14.26
C GLN A 147 2.43 9.57 14.48
N ALA A 148 1.87 9.55 15.69
CA ALA A 148 0.67 10.33 16.01
C ALA A 148 0.79 11.83 15.67
N PHE A 149 2.00 12.38 15.67
CA PHE A 149 2.29 13.77 15.27
C PHE A 149 1.91 14.08 13.82
N LEU A 150 1.73 13.07 12.95
CA LEU A 150 1.34 13.29 11.55
C LEU A 150 -0.01 13.99 11.44
N ALA A 151 -0.93 13.79 12.40
CA ALA A 151 -2.24 14.43 12.39
C ALA A 151 -2.17 15.97 12.35
N ASP A 152 -1.11 16.55 12.89
CA ASP A 152 -0.88 18.00 12.93
C ASP A 152 -0.03 18.52 11.75
N VAL A 153 0.43 17.64 10.85
CA VAL A 153 1.27 18.03 9.72
C VAL A 153 0.42 18.67 8.62
N PRO A 154 0.76 19.88 8.13
CA PRO A 154 0.03 20.53 7.05
C PRO A 154 -0.06 19.63 5.80
N GLY A 155 -1.30 19.41 5.34
CA GLY A 155 -1.61 18.61 4.16
C GLY A 155 -1.54 17.09 4.35
N PHE A 156 -1.29 16.61 5.58
CA PHE A 156 -1.52 15.21 5.92
C PHE A 156 -3.03 14.92 6.01
N ARG A 157 -3.49 13.82 5.41
CA ARG A 157 -4.89 13.37 5.50
C ARG A 157 -5.03 12.12 6.35
N ALA A 158 -4.23 11.09 6.03
CA ALA A 158 -4.36 9.79 6.67
C ALA A 158 -3.10 8.94 6.55
N HIS A 159 -2.97 7.96 7.45
CA HIS A 159 -1.92 6.97 7.47
C HIS A 159 -2.46 5.58 7.85
N VAL A 160 -2.05 4.58 7.10
CA VAL A 160 -2.30 3.17 7.34
C VAL A 160 -0.96 2.47 7.52
N VAL A 161 -0.84 1.68 8.59
CA VAL A 161 0.28 0.75 8.80
C VAL A 161 -0.23 -0.67 8.61
N LEU A 162 0.41 -1.41 7.72
CA LEU A 162 0.08 -2.81 7.46
C LEU A 162 1.20 -3.72 7.96
N LYS A 163 0.84 -4.76 8.69
CA LYS A 163 1.75 -5.83 9.09
C LYS A 163 1.76 -6.91 8.02
N GLY A 164 2.94 -7.17 7.45
CA GLY A 164 3.13 -8.19 6.44
C GLY A 164 2.97 -9.60 7.01
N LEU A 165 2.08 -10.41 6.42
CA LEU A 165 1.83 -11.79 6.83
C LEU A 165 2.61 -12.79 5.98
N ARG A 166 2.58 -12.59 4.65
CA ARG A 166 3.29 -13.40 3.65
C ARG A 166 3.29 -12.68 2.32
N ALA A 167 4.21 -13.02 1.43
CA ALA A 167 4.23 -12.46 0.09
C ALA A 167 4.70 -13.48 -0.95
N ARG A 168 4.35 -13.24 -2.21
CA ARG A 168 5.00 -13.87 -3.37
C ARG A 168 5.88 -12.82 -4.04
N GLY A 169 7.15 -13.13 -4.29
CA GLY A 169 8.14 -12.18 -4.85
C GLY A 169 8.81 -11.26 -3.81
N LEU A 170 8.60 -11.54 -2.53
CA LEU A 170 9.28 -10.91 -1.40
C LEU A 170 9.43 -11.95 -0.28
N GLU A 171 10.65 -12.11 0.23
CA GLU A 171 10.96 -13.03 1.33
C GLU A 171 11.21 -12.26 2.63
N GLY A 172 10.97 -12.91 3.76
CA GLY A 172 11.20 -12.34 5.09
C GLY A 172 10.05 -11.46 5.62
N SER A 173 10.29 -10.86 6.79
CA SER A 173 9.32 -10.01 7.47
C SER A 173 9.30 -8.61 6.86
N PHE A 174 8.12 -8.01 6.80
CA PHE A 174 7.96 -6.67 6.24
C PHE A 174 6.81 -5.90 6.90
N VAL A 175 6.88 -4.58 6.82
CA VAL A 175 5.84 -3.63 7.24
C VAL A 175 5.65 -2.62 6.12
N ILE A 176 4.41 -2.15 5.94
CA ILE A 176 4.08 -1.15 4.93
C ILE A 176 3.55 0.11 5.60
N SER A 177 4.03 1.25 5.14
CA SER A 177 3.47 2.57 5.38
C SER A 177 2.71 3.02 4.14
N TYR A 178 1.43 3.36 4.27
CA TYR A 178 0.58 3.90 3.21
C TYR A 178 -0.08 5.18 3.73
N SER A 179 0.20 6.34 3.11
CA SER A 179 -0.34 7.62 3.57
C SER A 179 -0.98 8.43 2.45
N GLN A 180 -1.93 9.28 2.82
CA GLN A 180 -2.68 10.17 1.96
C GLN A 180 -2.34 11.63 2.30
N TRP A 181 -2.11 12.42 1.26
CA TRP A 181 -1.73 13.82 1.36
C TRP A 181 -2.59 14.67 0.44
N ASP A 182 -2.73 15.95 0.77
CA ASP A 182 -3.45 16.93 -0.03
C ASP A 182 -2.89 17.05 -1.45
N SER A 183 -1.57 17.04 -1.57
CA SER A 183 -0.89 17.20 -2.85
C SER A 183 0.52 16.64 -2.81
N LYS A 184 1.17 16.61 -3.98
CA LYS A 184 2.59 16.29 -4.08
C LYS A 184 3.43 17.27 -3.28
N GLU A 185 3.14 18.55 -3.43
CA GLU A 185 3.88 19.65 -2.79
C GLU A 185 3.77 19.57 -1.27
N ALA A 186 2.59 19.28 -0.72
CA ALA A 186 2.41 19.11 0.73
C ALA A 186 3.26 17.96 1.28
N PHE A 187 3.26 16.82 0.58
CA PHE A 187 4.11 15.70 0.95
C PHE A 187 5.60 16.03 0.85
N GLU A 188 6.03 16.70 -0.23
CA GLU A 188 7.44 17.04 -0.44
C GLU A 188 7.96 18.04 0.60
N VAL A 189 7.15 19.03 1.00
CA VAL A 189 7.48 19.93 2.11
C VAL A 189 7.71 19.15 3.39
N TYR A 190 6.85 18.18 3.71
CA TYR A 190 7.07 17.30 4.87
C TYR A 190 8.33 16.43 4.68
N ARG A 191 8.46 15.73 3.55
CA ARG A 191 9.57 14.82 3.25
C ARG A 191 10.92 15.50 3.43
N ASP A 192 11.05 16.71 2.90
CA ASP A 192 12.33 17.42 2.74
C ASP A 192 12.66 18.38 3.90
N GLN A 193 11.88 18.38 4.98
CA GLN A 193 12.18 19.15 6.20
C GLN A 193 13.63 18.94 6.66
N ALA A 194 14.32 20.05 6.95
CA ALA A 194 15.67 20.00 7.49
C ALA A 194 15.67 19.33 8.88
N PRO A 195 16.77 18.68 9.30
CA PRO A 195 16.83 17.97 10.59
C PRO A 195 16.39 18.82 11.80
N GLU A 196 16.66 20.12 11.80
CA GLU A 196 16.27 21.07 12.83
C GLU A 196 14.76 21.40 12.85
N GLU A 197 14.07 21.23 11.72
CA GLU A 197 12.62 21.48 11.57
C GLU A 197 11.79 20.22 11.88
N GLN A 198 12.41 19.05 11.85
CA GLN A 198 11.73 17.79 12.13
C GLN A 198 11.39 17.68 13.63
N ALA A 199 10.13 17.35 13.92
CA ALA A 199 9.70 16.99 15.26
C ALA A 199 10.57 15.86 15.83
N ASP A 200 10.90 15.92 17.12
CA ASP A 200 11.73 14.88 17.74
C ASP A 200 11.04 13.50 17.72
N ALA A 201 9.70 13.48 17.78
CA ALA A 201 8.90 12.27 17.59
C ALA A 201 9.12 11.64 16.19
N ARG A 202 9.22 12.46 15.13
CA ARG A 202 9.56 11.99 13.77
C ARG A 202 10.94 11.34 13.76
N LYS A 203 11.95 12.02 14.32
CA LYS A 203 13.32 11.50 14.38
C LYS A 203 13.37 10.16 15.11
N ALA A 204 12.67 10.06 16.24
CA ALA A 204 12.60 8.83 17.03
C ALA A 204 11.92 7.69 16.25
N ALA A 205 10.77 7.93 15.64
CA ALA A 205 10.06 6.93 14.83
C ALA A 205 10.94 6.42 13.67
N VAL A 206 11.54 7.33 12.91
CA VAL A 206 12.44 6.99 11.79
C VAL A 206 13.66 6.20 12.27
N ALA A 207 14.28 6.60 13.38
CA ALA A 207 15.44 5.91 13.93
C ALA A 207 15.11 4.48 14.38
N ARG A 208 13.96 4.27 15.04
CA ARG A 208 13.47 2.96 15.48
C ARG A 208 13.24 2.02 14.30
N VAL A 209 12.57 2.49 13.24
CA VAL A 209 12.39 1.70 12.00
C VAL A 209 13.74 1.38 11.37
N ARG A 210 14.63 2.38 11.23
CA ARG A 210 15.95 2.18 10.63
C ARG A 210 16.79 1.14 11.37
N ALA A 211 16.64 1.01 12.68
CA ALA A 211 17.38 0.03 13.49
C ALA A 211 17.00 -1.42 13.18
N VAL A 212 15.81 -1.67 12.60
CA VAL A 212 15.28 -3.01 12.33
C VAL A 212 15.14 -3.33 10.83
N VAL A 213 15.41 -2.37 9.95
CA VAL A 213 15.37 -2.58 8.48
C VAL A 213 16.53 -3.48 8.04
N THR A 214 16.22 -4.51 7.23
CA THR A 214 17.18 -5.56 6.80
C THR A 214 17.59 -5.48 5.33
N GLY A 215 16.93 -4.63 4.55
CA GLY A 215 17.20 -4.46 3.12
C GLY A 215 16.77 -3.09 2.65
N GLU A 216 16.91 -2.82 1.35
CA GLU A 216 16.50 -1.56 0.75
C GLU A 216 14.96 -1.42 0.80
N PRO A 217 14.40 -0.42 1.50
CA PRO A 217 12.99 -0.13 1.43
C PRO A 217 12.60 0.29 0.02
N TYR A 218 11.43 -0.13 -0.44
CA TYR A 218 10.88 0.37 -1.70
C TYR A 218 9.92 1.52 -1.40
N LEU A 219 10.11 2.67 -2.03
CA LEU A 219 9.24 3.83 -1.93
C LEU A 219 8.76 4.23 -3.33
N ASN A 220 7.47 4.53 -3.45
CA ASN A 220 6.92 5.23 -4.61
C ASN A 220 5.68 6.02 -4.19
N THR A 221 5.29 6.97 -5.03
CA THR A 221 4.09 7.79 -4.88
C THR A 221 3.11 7.49 -5.99
N TYR A 222 1.82 7.72 -5.73
CA TYR A 222 0.76 7.26 -6.60
C TYR A 222 -0.42 8.23 -6.66
N ARG A 223 -1.18 8.12 -7.75
CA ARG A 223 -2.57 8.58 -7.85
C ARG A 223 -3.50 7.38 -7.93
N VAL A 224 -4.63 7.45 -7.25
CA VAL A 224 -5.71 6.46 -7.41
C VAL A 224 -6.40 6.72 -8.76
N VAL A 225 -6.51 5.69 -9.60
CA VAL A 225 -7.03 5.82 -10.97
C VAL A 225 -8.29 4.99 -11.22
N HIS A 226 -8.56 4.00 -10.37
CA HIS A 226 -9.76 3.16 -10.49
C HIS A 226 -10.10 2.52 -9.15
N THR A 227 -11.38 2.34 -8.86
CA THR A 227 -11.83 1.50 -7.73
C THR A 227 -13.13 0.78 -8.11
N ARG A 228 -13.35 -0.40 -7.53
CA ARG A 228 -14.61 -1.14 -7.66
C ARG A 228 -14.79 -2.06 -6.47
N SER A 229 -16.02 -2.13 -5.96
CA SER A 229 -16.42 -3.07 -4.92
C SER A 229 -17.26 -4.23 -5.47
N ALA A 230 -17.38 -5.32 -4.70
CA ALA A 230 -18.24 -6.44 -5.05
C ALA A 230 -19.71 -6.00 -5.16
N GLY A 231 -20.36 -6.34 -6.27
CA GLY A 231 -21.75 -5.99 -6.55
C GLY A 231 -21.97 -4.64 -7.23
N GLU A 232 -20.90 -3.91 -7.55
CA GLU A 232 -20.90 -2.67 -8.33
C GLU A 232 -20.71 -2.91 -9.83
#